data_AF-A0AA38W9A6-F1
#
_entry.id   AF-A0AA38W9A6-F1
#
_cell.length_a   1.000
_cell.length_b   1.000
_cell.length_c   1.000
_cell.angle_alpha   90.00
_cell.angle_beta   90.00
_cell.angle_gamma   90.00
#
_symmetry.space_group_name_H-M   'P 1'
#
loop_
_entity.id
_entity.type
_entity.pdbx_description
1 polymer ?
#
loop_
_entity_poly.entity_id
_entity_poly.type
_entity_poly.pdbx_seq_one_letter_code
_entity_poly.pdbx_strand_id
1 'polypeptide(L)'
;MAASPSQASLLLQKQLKDLCKNPVDGFSAGLVDESNLFEWSVTIIGPPDTLYEGGFFNAIMTFPPNYPNSPPTVRFTSEVWHPNVYPDGKVCISILHPPGDDPNGYELASERWTPVHTVESIVLSIISMLSSPNDESPANVEAAKEWRERREEFRKKVGRCVRKSQELM
;
A
#
# COMPACT_ATOMS: atom_id res chain seq x y z
N MET A 1 32.45 16.56 -5.32
CA MET A 1 32.49 15.63 -4.17
C MET A 1 31.13 14.97 -4.09
N ALA A 2 31.04 13.64 -4.25
CA ALA A 2 29.77 12.94 -4.08
C ALA A 2 29.35 13.05 -2.60
N ALA A 3 28.13 13.51 -2.34
CA ALA A 3 27.60 13.57 -0.99
C ALA A 3 27.57 12.15 -0.39
N SER A 4 27.92 12.02 0.89
CA SER A 4 27.78 10.74 1.59
C SER A 4 26.32 10.30 1.52
N PRO A 5 26.04 9.04 1.14
CA PRO A 5 24.66 8.57 1.02
C PRO A 5 23.95 8.69 2.37
N SER A 6 22.73 9.23 2.34
CA SER A 6 21.92 9.38 3.56
C SER A 6 21.58 8.00 4.15
N GLN A 7 21.31 7.96 5.45
CA GLN A 7 20.84 6.72 6.10
C GLN A 7 19.60 6.15 5.40
N ALA A 8 18.68 7.02 4.97
CA ALA A 8 17.50 6.65 4.18
C ALA A 8 17.90 5.92 2.89
N SER A 9 18.80 6.51 2.12
CA SER A 9 19.28 5.94 0.85
C SER A 9 19.95 4.57 1.04
N LEU A 10 20.77 4.41 2.08
CA LEU A 10 21.42 3.12 2.39
C LEU A 10 20.40 2.03 2.72
N LEU A 11 19.36 2.37 3.50
CA LEU A 11 18.30 1.42 3.86
C LEU A 11 17.42 1.05 2.67
N LEU A 12 17.05 2.02 1.83
CA LEU A 12 16.25 1.76 0.63
C LEU A 12 17.02 0.90 -0.38
N GLN A 13 18.30 1.19 -0.61
CA GLN A 13 19.16 0.35 -1.47
C GLN A 13 19.27 -1.08 -0.94
N LYS A 14 19.41 -1.24 0.39
CA LYS A 14 19.44 -2.57 1.01
C LYS A 14 18.12 -3.31 0.78
N GLN A 15 16.98 -2.68 1.08
CA GLN A 15 15.67 -3.32 0.90
C GLN A 15 15.38 -3.66 -0.57
N LEU A 16 15.77 -2.80 -1.51
CA LEU A 16 15.61 -3.08 -2.94
C LEU A 16 16.41 -4.32 -3.33
N LYS A 17 17.68 -4.38 -2.92
CA LYS A 17 18.54 -5.53 -3.17
C LYS A 17 18.01 -6.81 -2.54
N ASP A 18 17.46 -6.72 -1.33
CA ASP A 18 16.92 -7.86 -0.61
C ASP A 18 15.66 -8.40 -1.32
N LEU A 19 14.77 -7.51 -1.79
CA LEU A 19 13.58 -7.88 -2.58
C LEU A 19 13.93 -8.45 -3.96
N CYS A 20 14.96 -7.93 -4.64
CA CYS A 20 15.42 -8.51 -5.91
C CYS A 20 16.03 -9.91 -5.74
N LYS A 21 16.67 -10.18 -4.60
CA LYS A 21 17.29 -11.48 -4.30
C LYS A 21 16.28 -12.50 -3.81
N ASN A 22 15.34 -12.06 -2.97
CA ASN A 22 14.31 -12.88 -2.37
C ASN A 22 12.96 -12.27 -2.73
N PRO A 23 12.44 -12.53 -3.95
CA PRO A 23 11.12 -12.05 -4.32
C PRO A 23 10.07 -12.66 -3.39
N VAL A 24 9.07 -11.86 -3.05
CA VAL A 24 7.97 -12.26 -2.18
C VAL A 24 6.74 -12.48 -3.05
N ASP A 25 6.04 -13.59 -2.81
CA ASP A 25 4.84 -13.91 -3.58
C ASP A 25 3.73 -12.88 -3.32
N GLY A 26 2.97 -12.58 -4.37
CA GLY A 26 1.81 -11.69 -4.29
C GLY A 26 2.11 -10.22 -4.61
N PHE A 27 3.37 -9.81 -4.76
CA PHE A 27 3.68 -8.48 -5.31
C PHE A 27 5.05 -8.42 -5.99
N SER A 28 5.24 -7.37 -6.79
CA SER A 28 6.57 -6.95 -7.26
C SER A 28 6.79 -5.49 -6.89
N ALA A 29 8.06 -5.12 -6.67
CA ALA A 29 8.44 -3.75 -6.34
C ALA A 29 9.77 -3.41 -7.02
N GLY A 30 9.87 -2.18 -7.52
CA GLY A 30 11.07 -1.65 -8.17
C GLY A 30 11.06 -0.13 -8.17
N LEU A 31 12.12 0.48 -8.68
CA LEU A 31 12.18 1.94 -8.82
C LEU A 31 11.30 2.40 -9.98
N VAL A 32 10.67 3.57 -9.83
CA VAL A 32 10.02 4.24 -10.97
C VAL A 32 11.08 4.73 -11.96
N ASP A 33 12.16 5.29 -11.42
CA ASP A 33 13.32 5.78 -12.16
C ASP A 33 14.59 5.38 -11.39
N GLU A 34 15.57 4.79 -12.09
CA GLU A 34 16.85 4.33 -11.51
C GLU A 34 17.66 5.47 -10.85
N SER A 35 17.39 6.73 -11.22
CA SER A 35 17.99 7.92 -10.60
C SER A 35 17.29 8.36 -9.31
N ASN A 36 16.08 7.87 -9.02
CA ASN A 36 15.29 8.24 -7.85
C ASN A 36 14.97 7.05 -6.94
N LEU A 37 15.82 6.82 -5.94
CA LEU A 37 15.64 5.76 -4.94
C LEU A 37 14.44 5.96 -4.00
N PHE A 38 13.82 7.15 -3.98
CA PHE A 38 12.74 7.50 -3.06
C PHE A 38 11.34 7.35 -3.68
N GLU A 39 11.23 6.81 -4.90
CA GLU A 39 9.96 6.53 -5.53
C GLU A 39 9.95 5.16 -6.20
N TRP A 40 9.04 4.30 -5.73
CA TRP A 40 8.98 2.91 -6.13
C TRP A 40 7.63 2.60 -6.77
N SER A 41 7.67 1.85 -7.87
CA SER A 41 6.50 1.22 -8.47
C SER A 41 6.29 -0.14 -7.81
N VAL A 42 5.06 -0.40 -7.39
CA VAL A 42 4.65 -1.66 -6.76
C VAL A 42 3.44 -2.22 -7.51
N THR A 43 3.50 -3.47 -7.95
CA THR A 43 2.35 -4.19 -8.49
C THR A 43 1.90 -5.23 -7.48
N ILE A 44 0.66 -5.11 -7.01
CA ILE A 44 0.06 -5.99 -6.01
C ILE A 44 -0.92 -6.92 -6.70
N ILE A 45 -0.73 -8.23 -6.53
CA ILE A 45 -1.64 -9.25 -7.04
C ILE A 45 -2.79 -9.40 -6.03
N GLY A 46 -4.02 -9.32 -6.53
CA GLY A 46 -5.22 -9.53 -5.75
C GLY A 46 -5.21 -10.90 -5.04
N PRO A 47 -5.33 -10.96 -3.71
CA PRO A 47 -5.19 -12.21 -2.97
C PRO A 47 -6.28 -13.22 -3.31
N PRO A 48 -5.98 -14.53 -3.25
CA PRO A 48 -6.99 -15.58 -3.47
C PRO A 48 -8.09 -15.52 -2.42
N ASP A 49 -9.28 -16.02 -2.78
CA ASP A 49 -10.46 -16.06 -1.90
C ASP A 49 -10.98 -14.67 -1.48
N THR A 50 -10.60 -13.63 -2.22
CA THR A 50 -11.08 -12.25 -2.02
C THR A 50 -11.84 -11.75 -3.24
N LEU A 51 -12.53 -10.61 -3.10
CA LEU A 51 -13.15 -9.96 -4.27
C LEU A 51 -12.12 -9.39 -5.27
N TYR A 52 -10.88 -9.23 -4.83
CA TYR A 52 -9.80 -8.66 -5.61
C TYR A 52 -9.01 -9.73 -6.38
N GLU A 53 -9.28 -11.01 -6.13
CA GLU A 53 -8.56 -12.16 -6.69
C GLU A 53 -8.27 -12.02 -8.19
N GLY A 54 -7.00 -12.23 -8.56
CA GLY A 54 -6.53 -12.17 -9.93
C GLY A 54 -6.39 -10.77 -10.53
N GLY A 55 -6.66 -9.70 -9.76
CA GLY A 55 -6.37 -8.31 -10.16
C GLY A 55 -4.88 -7.96 -10.04
N PHE A 56 -4.43 -6.97 -10.82
CA PHE A 56 -3.05 -6.47 -10.83
C PHE A 56 -3.04 -4.97 -10.54
N PHE A 57 -2.92 -4.62 -9.26
CA PHE A 57 -3.09 -3.25 -8.80
C PHE A 57 -1.73 -2.56 -8.67
N ASN A 58 -1.46 -1.60 -9.56
CA ASN A 58 -0.25 -0.79 -9.54
C ASN A 58 -0.39 0.36 -8.55
N ALA A 59 0.68 0.64 -7.83
CA ALA A 59 0.78 1.73 -6.88
C ALA A 59 2.18 2.36 -6.92
N ILE A 60 2.24 3.63 -6.54
CA ILE A 60 3.51 4.33 -6.28
C ILE A 60 3.68 4.46 -4.77
N MET A 61 4.87 4.07 -4.29
CA MET A 61 5.32 4.27 -2.93
C MET A 61 6.41 5.36 -2.90
N THR A 62 6.12 6.47 -2.23
CA THR A 62 7.02 7.62 -2.13
C THR A 62 7.57 7.74 -0.71
N PHE A 63 8.89 7.71 -0.57
CA PHE A 63 9.59 7.74 0.71
C PHE A 63 10.00 9.16 1.09
N PRO A 64 9.87 9.56 2.36
CA PRO A 64 10.34 10.87 2.80
C PRO A 64 11.87 10.87 2.97
N PRO A 65 12.52 12.04 2.90
CA PRO A 65 13.98 12.15 3.10
C PRO A 65 14.48 11.67 4.47
N ASN A 66 13.61 11.66 5.48
CA ASN A 66 13.91 11.20 6.83
C ASN A 66 13.53 9.73 7.09
N TYR A 67 13.22 8.95 6.05
CA TYR A 67 12.99 7.50 6.17
C TYR A 67 14.17 6.83 6.90
N PRO A 68 13.94 5.90 7.85
CA PRO A 68 12.67 5.27 8.24
C PRO A 68 11.98 5.95 9.44
N ASN A 69 12.34 7.18 9.81
CA ASN A 69 11.70 7.85 10.95
C ASN A 69 10.24 8.26 10.66
N SER A 70 9.92 8.49 9.39
CA SER A 70 8.55 8.72 8.93
C SER A 70 8.17 7.69 7.86
N PRO A 71 6.88 7.30 7.81
CA PRO A 71 6.40 6.32 6.83
C PRO A 71 6.47 6.87 5.41
N PRO A 72 6.56 6.00 4.40
CA PRO A 72 6.25 6.38 3.03
C PRO A 72 4.76 6.67 2.86
N THR A 73 4.41 7.27 1.73
CA THR A 73 3.01 7.32 1.25
C THR A 73 2.82 6.31 0.14
N VAL A 74 1.64 5.67 0.08
CA VAL A 74 1.29 4.73 -0.98
C VAL A 74 0.03 5.23 -1.69
N ARG A 75 0.05 5.22 -3.02
CA ARG A 75 -1.07 5.62 -3.86
C ARG A 75 -1.25 4.64 -5.00
N PHE A 76 -2.41 4.01 -5.10
CA PHE A 76 -2.77 3.22 -6.28
C PHE A 76 -2.85 4.13 -7.52
N THR A 77 -2.20 3.70 -8.59
CA THR A 77 -2.34 4.27 -9.93
C THR A 77 -3.38 3.51 -10.74
N SER A 78 -3.58 2.23 -10.44
CA SER A 78 -4.76 1.47 -10.90
C SER A 78 -6.03 1.95 -10.20
N GLU A 79 -7.17 1.81 -10.87
CA GLU A 79 -8.47 2.07 -10.26
C GLU A 79 -8.77 0.98 -9.22
N VAL A 80 -9.01 1.38 -7.97
CA VAL A 80 -9.34 0.49 -6.85
C VAL A 80 -10.58 0.99 -6.13
N TRP A 81 -11.56 0.13 -5.93
CA TRP A 81 -12.72 0.40 -5.08
C TRP A 81 -12.54 -0.27 -3.73
N HIS A 82 -12.23 0.47 -2.67
CA HIS A 82 -11.93 -0.10 -1.35
C HIS A 82 -12.21 0.91 -0.21
N PRO A 83 -12.75 0.49 0.96
CA PRO A 83 -13.02 1.38 2.11
C PRO A 83 -11.80 2.16 2.62
N ASN A 84 -10.62 1.55 2.63
CA ASN A 84 -9.36 2.15 3.11
C ASN A 84 -8.51 2.80 2.00
N VAL A 85 -9.09 3.06 0.83
CA VAL A 85 -8.41 3.76 -0.28
C VAL A 85 -9.23 5.00 -0.64
N TYR A 86 -8.61 6.18 -0.55
CA TYR A 86 -9.24 7.44 -0.93
C TYR A 86 -9.59 7.46 -2.44
N PRO A 87 -10.53 8.30 -2.89
CA PRO A 87 -10.88 8.42 -4.31
C PRO A 87 -9.70 8.81 -5.23
N ASP A 88 -8.66 9.43 -4.66
CA ASP A 88 -7.42 9.79 -5.37
C ASP A 88 -6.38 8.63 -5.40
N GLY A 89 -6.74 7.46 -4.88
CA GLY A 89 -5.90 6.26 -4.82
C GLY A 89 -5.02 6.16 -3.58
N LYS A 90 -4.95 7.19 -2.72
CA LYS A 90 -4.11 7.15 -1.52
C LYS A 90 -4.59 6.08 -0.56
N VAL A 91 -3.67 5.23 -0.08
CA VAL A 91 -3.95 4.17 0.90
C VAL A 91 -3.94 4.75 2.32
N CYS A 92 -4.89 4.33 3.14
CA CYS A 92 -5.05 4.76 4.53
C CYS A 92 -5.14 3.55 5.45
N ILE A 93 -4.00 3.12 6.00
CA ILE A 93 -3.89 2.01 6.96
C ILE A 93 -2.89 2.41 8.05
N SER A 94 -3.07 1.86 9.25
CA SER A 94 -2.33 2.24 10.46
C SER A 94 -0.81 2.25 10.28
N ILE A 95 -0.24 1.24 9.60
CA ILE A 95 1.20 1.15 9.34
C ILE A 95 1.75 2.36 8.57
N LEU A 96 0.93 3.09 7.82
CA LEU A 96 1.32 4.31 7.10
C LEU A 96 1.05 5.60 7.89
N HIS A 97 0.48 5.49 9.10
CA HIS A 97 0.25 6.64 9.96
C HIS A 97 1.49 6.99 10.80
N PRO A 98 1.72 8.28 11.10
CA PRO A 98 2.87 8.71 11.89
C PRO A 98 2.98 7.97 13.24
N PRO A 99 4.20 7.74 13.75
CA PRO A 99 4.43 7.11 15.04
C PRO A 99 3.80 7.92 16.19
N GLY A 100 3.49 7.22 17.28
CA GLY A 100 2.92 7.82 18.50
C GLY A 100 1.48 7.37 18.75
N ASP A 101 0.85 7.97 19.75
CA ASP A 101 -0.54 7.68 20.10
C ASP A 101 -1.49 8.23 19.04
N ASP A 102 -2.50 7.45 18.66
CA ASP A 102 -3.53 7.93 17.75
C ASP A 102 -4.38 9.01 18.45
N PRO A 103 -4.46 10.25 17.90
CA PRO A 103 -5.22 11.32 18.52
C PRO A 103 -6.71 10.98 18.73
N ASN A 104 -7.24 10.05 17.95
CA ASN A 104 -8.64 9.62 18.01
C ASN A 104 -8.84 8.32 18.79
N GLY A 105 -7.76 7.62 19.16
CA GLY A 105 -7.80 6.38 19.94
C GLY A 105 -8.32 5.14 19.20
N TYR A 106 -8.35 5.15 17.86
CA TYR A 106 -8.80 3.99 17.07
C TYR A 106 -7.70 2.94 16.86
N GLU A 107 -6.43 3.35 16.93
CA GLU A 107 -5.29 2.51 16.59
C GLU A 107 -4.31 2.41 17.76
N LEU A 108 -3.75 1.22 17.97
CA LEU A 108 -2.67 1.02 18.92
C LEU A 108 -1.39 1.63 18.36
N ALA A 109 -0.54 2.21 19.21
CA ALA A 109 0.78 2.70 18.79
C ALA A 109 1.65 1.60 18.13
N SER A 110 1.41 0.33 18.48
CA SER A 110 2.07 -0.83 17.87
C SER A 110 1.60 -1.17 16.46
N GLU A 111 0.41 -0.69 16.05
CA GLU A 111 -0.15 -0.87 14.71
C GLU A 111 0.28 0.26 13.77
N ARG A 112 0.86 1.34 14.31
CA ARG A 112 1.31 2.53 13.58
C ARG A 112 2.75 2.41 13.11
N TRP A 113 3.19 3.36 12.29
CA TRP A 113 4.55 3.32 11.74
C TRP A 113 5.61 3.23 12.83
N THR A 114 6.53 2.31 12.65
CA THR A 114 7.76 2.17 13.42
C THR A 114 8.93 1.96 12.45
N PRO A 115 10.16 2.41 12.78
CA PRO A 115 11.32 2.26 11.89
C PRO A 115 11.72 0.81 11.55
N VAL A 116 11.10 -0.19 12.18
CA VAL A 116 11.32 -1.61 11.87
C VAL A 116 10.56 -2.09 10.63
N HIS A 117 9.57 -1.32 10.16
CA HIS A 117 8.80 -1.68 8.98
C HIS A 117 9.59 -1.47 7.69
N THR A 118 9.44 -2.43 6.79
CA THR A 118 10.04 -2.49 5.45
C THR A 118 8.97 -2.31 4.38
N VAL A 119 9.41 -2.11 3.13
CA VAL A 119 8.54 -2.13 1.94
C VAL A 119 7.70 -3.41 1.91
N GLU A 120 8.31 -4.56 2.17
CA GLU A 120 7.62 -5.85 2.25
C GLU A 120 6.49 -5.83 3.29
N SER A 121 6.77 -5.41 4.52
CA SER A 121 5.74 -5.37 5.58
C SER A 121 4.58 -4.42 5.26
N ILE A 122 4.84 -3.31 4.56
CA ILE A 122 3.81 -2.40 4.07
C ILE A 122 2.93 -3.09 3.03
N VAL A 123 3.53 -3.72 2.01
CA VAL A 123 2.77 -4.37 0.94
C VAL A 123 1.97 -5.56 1.46
N LEU A 124 2.52 -6.36 2.38
CA LEU A 124 1.79 -7.41 3.07
C LEU A 124 0.59 -6.87 3.86
N SER A 125 0.73 -5.70 4.48
CA SER A 125 -0.39 -5.04 5.17
C SER A 125 -1.48 -4.59 4.19
N ILE A 126 -1.10 -4.14 2.98
CA ILE A 126 -2.07 -3.81 1.91
C ILE A 126 -2.78 -5.06 1.40
N ILE A 127 -2.07 -6.18 1.20
CA ILE A 127 -2.65 -7.48 0.83
C ILE A 127 -3.66 -7.94 1.90
N SER A 128 -3.29 -7.83 3.18
CA SER A 128 -4.20 -8.12 4.30
C SER A 128 -5.43 -7.21 4.29
N MET A 129 -5.23 -5.91 4.04
CA MET A 129 -6.32 -4.93 3.93
C MET A 129 -7.31 -5.28 2.80
N LEU A 130 -6.82 -5.68 1.62
CA LEU A 130 -7.69 -6.12 0.51
C LEU A 130 -8.53 -7.35 0.87
N SER A 131 -8.01 -8.21 1.74
CA SER A 131 -8.69 -9.42 2.20
C SER A 131 -9.74 -9.14 3.27
N SER A 132 -9.50 -8.14 4.12
CA SER A 132 -10.37 -7.77 5.23
C SER A 132 -10.43 -6.24 5.37
N PRO A 133 -11.37 -5.58 4.67
CA PRO A 133 -11.52 -4.13 4.74
C PRO A 133 -11.85 -3.68 6.17
N ASN A 134 -11.18 -2.63 6.64
CA ASN A 134 -11.52 -1.97 7.90
C ASN A 134 -12.54 -0.86 7.64
N ASP A 135 -13.73 -0.98 8.25
CA ASP A 135 -14.85 -0.06 8.06
C ASP A 135 -15.12 0.87 9.26
N GLU A 136 -14.28 0.82 10.30
CA GLU A 136 -14.35 1.68 11.49
C GLU A 136 -13.89 3.11 11.17
N SER A 137 -12.82 3.25 10.38
CA SER A 137 -12.27 4.55 9.94
C SER A 137 -12.01 4.55 8.42
N PRO A 138 -13.06 4.57 7.58
CA PRO A 138 -12.91 4.42 6.14
C PRO A 138 -12.40 5.72 5.48
N ALA A 139 -11.44 5.57 4.57
CA ALA A 139 -10.99 6.63 3.67
C ALA A 139 -12.02 6.93 2.55
N ASN A 140 -12.80 5.92 2.16
CA ASN A 140 -13.88 6.02 1.20
C ASN A 140 -15.20 5.56 1.84
N VAL A 141 -15.98 6.54 2.28
CA VAL A 141 -17.25 6.35 2.97
C VAL A 141 -18.28 5.64 2.09
N GLU A 142 -18.28 5.89 0.78
CA GLU A 142 -19.21 5.23 -0.14
C GLU A 142 -18.88 3.74 -0.29
N ALA A 143 -17.60 3.41 -0.46
CA ALA A 143 -17.12 2.03 -0.52
C ALA A 143 -17.42 1.29 0.79
N ALA A 144 -17.23 1.94 1.95
CA ALA A 144 -17.56 1.38 3.26
C ALA A 144 -19.06 1.13 3.43
N LYS A 145 -19.91 2.07 3.00
CA LYS A 145 -21.37 1.91 3.02
C LYS A 145 -21.81 0.75 2.14
N GLU A 146 -21.25 0.63 0.93
CA GLU A 146 -21.56 -0.49 0.03
C GLU A 146 -21.04 -1.82 0.57
N TRP A 147 -19.86 -1.82 1.21
CA TRP A 147 -19.34 -3.00 1.88
C TRP A 147 -20.31 -3.53 2.95
N ARG A 148 -20.84 -2.63 3.80
CA ARG A 148 -21.77 -2.97 4.88
C ARG A 148 -23.18 -3.33 4.41
N GLU A 149 -23.76 -2.49 3.57
CA GLU A 149 -25.20 -2.52 3.28
C GLU A 149 -25.53 -3.12 1.91
N ARG A 150 -24.60 -3.07 0.96
CA ARG A 150 -24.86 -3.36 -0.48
C ARG A 150 -23.74 -4.21 -1.09
N ARG A 151 -23.48 -5.36 -0.47
CA ARG A 151 -22.36 -6.26 -0.80
C ARG A 151 -22.28 -6.63 -2.29
N GLU A 152 -23.42 -6.82 -2.94
CA GLU A 152 -23.49 -7.13 -4.38
C GLU A 152 -23.08 -5.95 -5.27
N GLU A 153 -23.42 -4.70 -4.91
CA GLU A 153 -22.96 -3.51 -5.63
C GLU A 153 -21.44 -3.36 -5.46
N PHE A 154 -20.95 -3.53 -4.23
CA PHE A 154 -19.53 -3.52 -3.93
C PHE A 154 -18.78 -4.56 -4.78
N ARG A 155 -19.25 -5.82 -4.81
CA ARG A 155 -18.68 -6.90 -5.62
C ARG A 155 -18.65 -6.54 -7.10
N LYS A 156 -19.72 -5.96 -7.66
CA LYS A 156 -19.76 -5.54 -9.07
C LYS A 156 -18.72 -4.48 -9.37
N LYS A 157 -18.54 -3.49 -8.49
CA LYS A 157 -17.55 -2.42 -8.65
C LYS A 157 -16.13 -2.97 -8.58
N VAL A 158 -15.80 -3.75 -7.55
CA VAL A 158 -14.50 -4.40 -7.43
C VAL A 158 -14.20 -5.29 -8.63
N GLY A 159 -15.17 -6.09 -9.10
CA GLY A 159 -15.00 -6.92 -10.28
C GLY A 159 -14.70 -6.13 -11.56
N ARG A 160 -15.18 -4.88 -11.68
CA ARG A 160 -14.78 -3.98 -12.78
C ARG A 160 -13.32 -3.53 -12.62
N CYS A 161 -12.91 -3.17 -11.42
CA CYS A 161 -11.51 -2.81 -11.11
C CYS A 161 -10.56 -3.98 -11.46
N VAL A 162 -10.90 -5.20 -11.04
CA VAL A 162 -10.13 -6.42 -11.34
C VAL A 162 -9.97 -6.61 -12.86
N ARG A 163 -11.07 -6.62 -13.63
CA ARG A 163 -10.98 -6.78 -15.09
C ARG A 163 -10.15 -5.70 -15.76
N LYS A 164 -10.38 -4.42 -15.40
CA LYS A 164 -9.62 -3.30 -15.95
C LYS A 164 -8.13 -3.39 -15.61
N SER A 165 -7.79 -3.88 -14.43
CA SER A 165 -6.40 -4.07 -14.03
C SER A 165 -5.66 -5.14 -14.86
N GLN A 166 -6.38 -6.17 -15.30
CA GLN A 166 -5.83 -7.24 -16.15
C GLN A 166 -5.61 -6.78 -17.60
N GLU A 167 -6.41 -5.84 -18.11
CA GLU A 167 -6.25 -5.26 -19.45
C GLU A 167 -5.02 -4.34 -19.58
N LEU A 168 -4.50 -3.85 -18.46
CA LEU A 168 -3.40 -2.88 -18.38
C LEU A 168 -2.04 -3.52 -18.06
N MET A 169 -1.97 -4.86 -17.97
CA MET A 169 -0.73 -5.64 -17.94
C MET A 169 -0.26 -5.97 -19.36
#